data_AF-A0A6B2CWT3-F1
#
_entry.id   AF-A0A6B2CWT3-F1
#
_cell.length_a   1.000
_cell.length_b   1.000
_cell.length_c   1.000
_cell.angle_alpha   90.00
_cell.angle_beta   90.00
_cell.angle_gamma   90.00
#
_symmetry.space_group_name_H-M   'P 1'
#
loop_
_entity.id
_entity.type
_entity.pdbx_description
1 polymer ?
#
loop_
_entity_poly.entity_id
_entity_poly.type
_entity_poly.pdbx_seq_one_letter_code
_entity_poly.pdbx_strand_id
1 'polypeptide(L)'
;MDRLRSEELLHLVELVKLKSAVGSDYLKEFIDGIIRETYLRLRILDVLSLPEISLDSAEEKPLGDVVKNLEDMCARYEQHLADVRRLREAAKTPLELELAAALEKSLERSHVTIRMLINALTESGR
;
A
#
# COMPACT_ATOMS: atom_id res chain seq x y z
N MET A 1 7.64 16.94 -0.11
CA MET A 1 6.62 16.12 0.56
C MET A 1 5.89 16.93 1.63
N ASP A 2 6.61 17.64 2.50
CA ASP A 2 6.02 18.39 3.62
C ASP A 2 5.01 19.47 3.23
N ARG A 3 5.28 20.23 2.16
CA ARG A 3 4.32 21.23 1.66
C ARG A 3 2.99 20.61 1.24
N LEU A 4 3.04 19.56 0.42
CA LEU A 4 1.85 18.86 -0.06
C LEU A 4 1.08 18.21 1.09
N ARG A 5 1.78 17.58 2.03
CA ARG A 5 1.17 17.03 3.25
C ARG A 5 0.47 18.10 4.08
N SER A 6 1.09 19.28 4.22
CA SER A 6 0.50 20.40 4.95
C SER A 6 -0.77 20.92 4.27
N GLU A 7 -0.77 21.02 2.94
CA GLU A 7 -1.95 21.40 2.15
C GLU A 7 -3.10 20.38 2.32
N GLU A 8 -2.82 19.08 2.25
CA GLU A 8 -3.82 18.02 2.47
C GLU A 8 -4.40 18.04 3.91
N LEU A 9 -3.57 18.33 4.92
CA LEU A 9 -4.04 18.51 6.30
C LEU A 9 -4.98 19.71 6.45
N LEU A 10 -4.67 20.83 5.79
CA LEU A 10 -5.54 22.01 5.77
C LEU A 10 -6.87 21.68 5.10
N HIS A 11 -6.86 21.00 3.95
CA HIS A 11 -8.08 20.55 3.29
C HIS A 11 -8.92 19.64 4.20
N LEU A 12 -8.29 18.71 4.91
CA LEU A 12 -8.98 17.83 5.85
C LEU A 12 -9.69 18.62 6.95
N VAL A 13 -9.03 19.63 7.52
CA VAL A 13 -9.62 20.51 8.54
C VAL A 13 -10.83 21.26 7.98
N GLU A 14 -10.72 21.83 6.78
CA GLU A 14 -11.83 22.56 6.15
C GLU A 14 -13.00 21.65 5.79
N LEU A 15 -12.75 20.42 5.33
CA LEU A 15 -13.79 19.44 5.03
C LEU A 15 -14.57 19.01 6.29
N VAL A 16 -13.89 18.82 7.42
CA VAL A 16 -14.54 18.49 8.70
C VAL A 16 -15.43 19.64 9.20
N LYS A 17 -14.96 20.89 9.07
CA LYS A 17 -15.77 22.08 9.38
C LYS A 17 -16.99 22.15 8.46
N LEU A 18 -16.79 21.97 7.15
CA LEU A 18 -17.86 21.99 6.16
C LEU A 18 -18.92 20.94 6.46
N LYS A 19 -18.51 19.68 6.74
CA LYS A 19 -19.42 18.60 7.14
C LYS A 19 -20.28 18.96 8.34
N SER A 20 -19.71 19.64 9.33
CA SER A 20 -20.42 20.05 10.54
C SER A 20 -21.39 21.20 10.29
N ALA A 21 -21.14 22.02 9.26
CA ALA A 21 -21.95 23.17 8.91
C ALA A 21 -23.13 22.84 7.97
N VAL A 22 -23.08 21.74 7.20
CA VAL A 22 -24.21 21.32 6.37
C VAL A 22 -25.28 20.57 7.17
N GLY A 23 -26.53 20.97 7.02
CA GLY A 23 -27.69 20.30 7.62
C GLY A 23 -28.16 19.05 6.86
N SER A 24 -27.80 18.90 5.58
CA SER A 24 -28.23 17.79 4.72
C SER A 24 -27.37 16.55 4.94
N ASP A 25 -27.99 15.42 5.26
CA ASP A 25 -27.28 14.15 5.46
C ASP A 25 -26.66 13.60 4.17
N TYR A 26 -27.33 13.80 3.03
CA TYR A 26 -26.76 13.48 1.72
C TYR A 26 -25.44 14.23 1.46
N LEU A 27 -25.40 15.53 1.77
CA LEU A 27 -24.17 16.32 1.60
C LEU A 27 -23.07 15.89 2.58
N LYS A 28 -23.43 15.50 3.81
CA LYS A 28 -22.46 14.95 4.77
C LYS A 28 -21.83 13.66 4.27
N GLU A 29 -22.60 12.75 3.67
CA GLU A 29 -22.07 11.51 3.09
C GLU A 29 -21.11 11.79 1.93
N PHE A 30 -21.42 12.78 1.09
CA PHE A 30 -20.54 13.20 0.01
C PHE A 30 -19.22 13.77 0.54
N ILE A 31 -19.29 14.65 1.55
CA ILE A 31 -18.10 15.21 2.20
C ILE A 31 -17.28 14.12 2.90
N ASP A 32 -17.93 13.12 3.50
CA ASP A 32 -17.26 11.96 4.08
C ASP A 32 -16.47 11.16 3.06
N GLY A 33 -16.96 11.06 1.82
CA GLY A 33 -16.19 10.50 0.70
C GLY A 33 -14.86 11.24 0.48
N ILE A 34 -14.93 12.57 0.37
CA ILE A 34 -13.74 13.42 0.13
C ILE A 34 -12.77 13.37 1.32
N ILE A 35 -13.29 13.34 2.56
CA ILE A 35 -12.48 13.19 3.77
C ILE A 35 -11.69 11.87 3.75
N ARG A 36 -12.34 10.75 3.38
CA ARG A 36 -11.66 9.44 3.29
C ARG A 36 -10.54 9.45 2.25
N GLU A 37 -10.77 10.05 1.08
CA GLU A 37 -9.74 10.19 0.05
C GLU A 37 -8.55 11.04 0.51
N THR A 38 -8.84 12.16 1.18
CA THR A 38 -7.81 13.06 1.72
C THR A 38 -6.95 12.34 2.77
N TYR A 39 -7.59 11.55 3.64
CA TYR A 39 -6.88 10.73 4.61
C TYR A 39 -5.99 9.68 3.93
N LEU A 40 -6.48 9.00 2.87
CA LEU A 40 -5.69 8.03 2.12
C LEU A 40 -4.44 8.68 1.49
N ARG A 41 -4.57 9.87 0.89
CA ARG A 41 -3.42 10.61 0.33
C ARG A 41 -2.40 10.93 1.42
N LEU A 42 -2.82 11.41 2.58
CA LEU A 42 -1.92 11.67 3.71
C LEU A 42 -1.14 10.41 4.13
N ARG A 43 -1.82 9.26 4.25
CA ARG A 43 -1.17 7.99 4.59
C ARG A 43 -0.14 7.56 3.55
N ILE A 44 -0.43 7.76 2.27
CA ILE A 44 0.53 7.49 1.19
C ILE A 44 1.75 8.40 1.30
N LEU A 45 1.55 9.70 1.52
CA LEU A 45 2.64 10.67 1.68
C LEU A 45 3.52 10.33 2.88
N ASP A 46 2.93 9.90 4.00
CA ASP A 46 3.67 9.47 5.19
C ASP A 46 4.53 8.23 4.90
N VAL A 47 3.99 7.24 4.19
CA VAL A 47 4.73 6.02 3.81
C VAL A 47 5.88 6.33 2.85
N LEU A 48 5.66 7.21 1.88
CA LEU A 48 6.71 7.66 0.95
C LEU A 48 7.80 8.49 1.60
N SER A 49 7.54 9.02 2.80
CA SER A 49 8.51 9.81 3.58
C SER A 49 9.24 8.95 4.62
N LEU A 50 8.98 7.64 4.69
CA LEU A 50 9.68 6.76 5.60
C LEU A 50 11.18 6.71 5.23
N PRO A 51 12.08 6.89 6.21
CA PRO A 51 13.51 6.76 5.94
C PRO A 51 13.81 5.33 5.52
N GLU A 52 14.87 5.17 4.72
CA GLU A 52 15.39 3.85 4.40
C GLU A 52 15.78 3.14 5.71
N ILE A 53 15.21 1.96 5.92
CA ILE A 53 15.53 1.15 7.10
C ILE A 53 16.79 0.37 6.76
N SER A 54 17.95 0.90 7.18
CA SER A 54 19.18 0.10 7.24
C SER A 54 19.17 -0.70 8.54
N LEU A 55 19.09 -2.02 8.42
CA LEU A 55 19.41 -2.91 9.53
C LEU A 55 20.89 -3.27 9.42
N ASP A 56 21.72 -2.69 10.31
CA ASP A 56 23.16 -3.02 10.44
C ASP A 56 23.40 -4.43 11.04
N SER A 57 22.44 -5.34 10.90
CA SER A 57 22.62 -6.73 11.29
C SER A 57 23.24 -7.49 10.13
N ALA A 58 24.56 -7.41 10.02
CA ALA A 58 25.38 -8.24 9.15
C ALA A 58 25.45 -9.70 9.66
N GLU A 59 24.30 -10.35 9.85
CA GLU A 59 24.27 -11.81 9.94
C GLU A 59 24.34 -12.36 8.52
N GLU A 60 25.52 -12.84 8.14
CA GLU A 60 25.69 -13.63 6.91
C GLU A 60 24.81 -14.88 7.01
N LYS A 61 23.71 -14.87 6.26
CA LYS A 61 22.85 -16.05 6.11
C LYS A 61 23.36 -16.93 4.98
N PRO A 62 23.40 -18.27 5.18
CA PRO A 62 23.68 -19.18 4.08
C PRO A 62 22.73 -18.94 2.89
N LEU A 63 23.26 -19.02 1.67
CA LEU A 63 22.48 -18.76 0.44
C LEU A 63 21.18 -19.59 0.38
N GLY A 64 21.24 -20.85 0.81
CA GLY A 64 20.06 -21.73 0.85
C GLY A 64 18.95 -21.21 1.78
N ASP A 65 19.31 -20.64 2.93
CA ASP A 65 18.34 -20.04 3.86
C ASP A 65 17.76 -18.73 3.30
N VAL A 66 18.57 -17.94 2.57
CA VAL A 66 18.10 -16.74 1.87
C VAL A 66 17.08 -17.12 0.79
N VAL A 67 17.41 -18.09 -0.07
CA VAL A 67 16.51 -18.57 -1.13
C VAL A 67 15.21 -19.10 -0.53
N LYS A 68 15.28 -19.95 0.50
CA LYS A 68 14.08 -20.48 1.18
C LYS A 68 13.19 -19.37 1.74
N ASN A 69 13.78 -18.35 2.37
CA ASN A 69 13.01 -17.21 2.87
C ASN A 69 12.30 -16.45 1.74
N LEU A 70 12.96 -16.28 0.59
CA LEU A 70 12.36 -15.65 -0.58
C LEU A 70 11.24 -16.50 -1.19
N GLU A 71 11.37 -17.83 -1.22
CA GLU A 71 10.32 -18.76 -1.63
C GLU A 71 9.10 -18.68 -0.71
N ASP A 72 9.32 -18.66 0.61
CA ASP A 72 8.25 -18.47 1.61
C ASP A 72 7.56 -17.11 1.42
N MET A 73 8.33 -16.06 1.09
CA MET A 73 7.76 -14.75 0.74
C MET A 73 6.89 -14.83 -0.51
N CYS A 74 7.32 -15.54 -1.56
CA CYS A 74 6.52 -15.74 -2.77
C CYS A 74 5.17 -16.41 -2.45
N ALA A 75 5.17 -17.49 -1.66
CA ALA A 75 3.93 -18.16 -1.25
C ALA A 75 2.99 -17.22 -0.48
N ARG A 76 3.53 -16.34 0.38
CA ARG A 76 2.73 -15.31 1.07
C ARG A 76 2.18 -14.26 0.11
N TYR A 77 2.94 -13.83 -0.90
CA TYR A 77 2.44 -12.91 -1.92
C TYR A 77 1.28 -13.52 -2.73
N GLU A 78 1.32 -14.81 -3.04
CA GLU A 78 0.23 -15.51 -3.72
C GLU A 78 -1.05 -15.53 -2.87
N GLN A 79 -0.92 -15.85 -1.58
CA GLN A 79 -2.04 -15.75 -0.63
C GLN A 79 -2.60 -14.33 -0.56
N HIS A 80 -1.73 -13.34 -0.44
CA HIS A 80 -2.12 -11.94 -0.35
C HIS A 80 -2.83 -11.46 -1.63
N LEU A 81 -2.38 -11.89 -2.81
CA LEU A 81 -3.07 -11.62 -4.07
C LEU A 81 -4.49 -12.18 -4.09
N ALA A 82 -4.70 -13.39 -3.57
CA ALA A 82 -6.04 -13.97 -3.46
C ALA A 82 -6.95 -13.15 -2.53
N ASP A 83 -6.40 -12.64 -1.42
CA ASP A 83 -7.16 -11.81 -0.48
C ASP A 83 -7.50 -10.42 -1.09
N VAL A 84 -6.55 -9.80 -1.81
CA VAL A 84 -6.79 -8.52 -2.50
C VAL A 84 -7.81 -8.66 -3.64
N ARG A 85 -7.81 -9.79 -4.36
CA ARG A 85 -8.85 -10.07 -5.37
C ARG A 85 -10.25 -10.13 -4.76
N ARG A 86 -10.40 -10.77 -3.60
CA ARG A 86 -11.67 -10.76 -2.86
C ARG A 86 -12.07 -9.35 -2.41
N LEU A 87 -11.12 -8.52 -1.97
CA LEU A 87 -11.39 -7.11 -1.64
C LEU A 87 -11.87 -6.33 -2.87
N ARG A 88 -11.25 -6.56 -4.03
CA ARG A 88 -11.63 -5.92 -5.29
C ARG A 88 -13.05 -6.31 -5.72
N GLU A 89 -13.42 -7.58 -5.58
CA GLU A 89 -14.77 -8.07 -5.86
C GLU A 89 -15.82 -7.53 -4.88
N ALA A 90 -15.41 -7.27 -3.62
CA ALA A 90 -16.26 -6.71 -2.57
C ALA A 90 -16.33 -5.18 -2.56
N ALA A 91 -15.59 -4.49 -3.46
CA ALA A 91 -15.53 -3.04 -3.52
C ALA A 91 -16.91 -2.44 -3.82
N LYS A 92 -17.34 -1.49 -2.99
CA LYS A 92 -18.64 -0.82 -3.08
C LYS A 92 -18.52 0.59 -3.66
N THR A 93 -17.30 1.13 -3.72
CA THR A 93 -17.04 2.47 -4.22
C THR A 93 -15.96 2.45 -5.32
N PRO A 94 -15.95 3.43 -6.24
CA PRO A 94 -14.88 3.57 -7.23
C PRO A 94 -13.49 3.65 -6.59
N LEU A 95 -13.35 4.38 -5.47
CA LEU A 95 -12.10 4.49 -4.73
C LEU A 95 -11.61 3.13 -4.20
N GLU A 96 -12.49 2.34 -3.59
CA GLU A 96 -12.14 1.00 -3.10
C GLU A 96 -11.68 0.10 -4.24
N LEU A 97 -12.35 0.17 -5.39
CA LEU A 97 -12.00 -0.60 -6.58
C LEU A 97 -10.62 -0.20 -7.12
N GLU A 98 -10.35 1.09 -7.24
CA GLU A 98 -9.06 1.63 -7.69
C GLU A 98 -7.93 1.25 -6.74
N LEU A 99 -8.16 1.38 -5.44
CA LEU A 99 -7.16 1.02 -4.42
C LEU A 99 -6.85 -0.48 -4.46
N ALA A 100 -7.87 -1.33 -4.52
CA ALA A 100 -7.68 -2.78 -4.60
C ALA A 100 -6.94 -3.18 -5.89
N ALA A 101 -7.29 -2.58 -7.04
CA ALA A 101 -6.60 -2.83 -8.30
C ALA A 101 -5.13 -2.35 -8.28
N ALA A 102 -4.86 -1.20 -7.67
CA ALA A 102 -3.49 -0.69 -7.51
C ALA A 102 -2.64 -1.60 -6.61
N LEU A 103 -3.22 -2.11 -5.51
CA LEU A 103 -2.58 -3.07 -4.61
C LEU A 103 -2.28 -4.39 -5.32
N GLU A 104 -3.26 -4.95 -6.03
CA GLU A 104 -3.12 -6.19 -6.81
C GLU A 104 -1.92 -6.08 -7.75
N LYS A 105 -1.89 -5.02 -8.58
CA LYS A 105 -0.81 -4.80 -9.54
C LYS A 105 0.55 -4.59 -8.86
N SER A 106 0.57 -3.99 -7.67
CA SER A 106 1.82 -3.81 -6.91
C SER A 106 2.36 -5.14 -6.38
N LEU A 107 1.49 -5.97 -5.82
CA LEU A 107 1.84 -7.30 -5.32
C LEU A 107 2.33 -8.22 -6.43
N GLU A 108 1.69 -8.21 -7.60
CA GLU A 108 2.12 -8.97 -8.77
C GLU A 108 3.55 -8.60 -9.20
N ARG A 109 3.87 -7.31 -9.24
CA ARG A 109 5.24 -6.84 -9.58
C ARG A 109 6.26 -7.29 -8.55
N SER A 110 5.95 -7.15 -7.25
CA SER A 110 6.84 -7.60 -6.17
C SER A 110 7.09 -9.11 -6.24
N HIS A 111 6.03 -9.89 -6.48
CA HIS A 111 6.13 -11.35 -6.60
C HIS A 111 7.03 -11.77 -7.78
N VAL A 112 6.87 -11.16 -8.97
CA VAL A 112 7.74 -11.42 -10.13
C VAL A 112 9.19 -11.04 -9.83
N THR A 113 9.41 -9.88 -9.20
CA THR A 113 10.75 -9.40 -8.86
C THR A 113 11.47 -10.36 -7.90
N ILE A 114 10.77 -10.89 -6.90
CA ILE A 114 11.34 -11.86 -5.95
C ILE A 114 11.65 -13.18 -6.66
N ARG A 115 10.78 -13.67 -7.56
CA ARG A 115 11.08 -14.87 -8.36
C ARG A 115 12.33 -14.68 -9.23
N MET A 116 12.49 -13.52 -9.87
CA MET A 116 13.69 -13.20 -10.63
C MET A 116 14.94 -13.16 -9.73
N LEU A 117 14.82 -12.61 -8.52
CA LEU A 117 15.90 -12.59 -7.54
C LEU A 117 16.31 -14.01 -7.12
N ILE A 118 15.34 -14.89 -6.83
CA ILE A 118 15.60 -16.30 -6.51
C ILE A 118 16.39 -16.97 -7.65
N ASN A 119 15.96 -16.78 -8.89
CA ASN A 119 16.64 -17.35 -10.05
C ASN A 119 18.09 -16.84 -10.16
N ALA A 120 18.29 -15.53 -10.06
CA ALA A 120 19.61 -14.92 -10.14
C ALA A 120 20.55 -15.42 -9.03
N LEU A 121 20.05 -15.54 -7.80
CA LEU A 121 20.81 -16.06 -6.66
C LEU A 121 21.16 -17.56 -6.84
N THR A 122 20.23 -18.34 -7.37
CA THR A 122 20.42 -19.78 -7.61
C THR A 122 21.41 -20.02 -8.77
N GLU A 123 21.39 -19.19 -9.81
CA GLU A 123 22.33 -19.26 -10.93
C GLU A 123 23.74 -18.80 -10.52
N SER A 124 23.85 -17.76 -9.69
CA SER A 124 25.14 -17.24 -9.21
C SER A 124 25.81 -18.12 -8.16
N GLY A 125 25.05 -18.99 -7.50
CA GLY A 125 25.55 -19.95 -6.52
C GLY A 125 25.98 -21.32 -7.10
N ARG A 126 25.88 -21.51 -8.42
CA ARG A 126 26.39 -22.67 -9.16
C ARG A 126 27.76 -22.39 -9.75
#